data_AF-A0A538FKG0-F1
#
_entry.id   AF-A0A538FKG0-F1
#
_cell.length_a   1.000
_cell.length_b   1.000
_cell.length_c   1.000
_cell.angle_alpha   90.00
_cell.angle_beta   90.00
_cell.angle_gamma   90.00
#
_symmetry.space_group_name_H-M   'P 1'
#
loop_
_entity.id
_entity.type
_entity.pdbx_description
1 polymer ?
#
loop_
_entity_poly.entity_id
_entity_poly.type
_entity_poly.pdbx_seq_one_letter_code
_entity_poly.pdbx_strand_id
1 'polypeptide(L)' 'MSELPPVVDAAWLRERLGEADLFLGDVRGPNAHARGHIPGSRPLVLGSPPPMSDPEVIEALAREVGLRLRRHGVTG' A
#
# COMPACT_ATOMS: atom_id res chain seq x y z
N MET A 1 -10.66 10.72 10.91
CA MET A 1 -9.85 11.13 9.74
C MET A 1 -8.40 11.14 10.21
N SER A 2 -7.48 10.51 9.46
CA SER A 2 -6.05 10.49 9.82
C SER A 2 -5.47 11.91 9.76
N GLU A 3 -4.54 12.23 10.67
CA GLU A 3 -3.78 13.49 10.67
C GLU A 3 -2.74 13.54 9.55
N LEU A 4 -2.47 12.40 8.89
CA LEU A 4 -1.53 12.32 7.79
C LEU A 4 -2.13 12.81 6.47
N PRO A 5 -1.38 13.58 5.66
CA PRO A 5 -1.84 13.98 4.34
C PRO A 5 -2.01 12.75 3.43
N PRO A 6 -3.01 12.74 2.53
CA PRO A 6 -3.28 11.60 1.65
C PRO A 6 -2.19 11.39 0.58
N VAL A 7 -1.37 12.42 0.34
CA VAL A 7 -0.23 12.39 -0.56
C VAL A 7 0.96 12.96 0.20
N VAL A 8 2.07 12.23 0.16
CA VAL A 8 3.36 12.63 0.74
C VAL A 8 4.42 12.65 -0.36
N ASP A 9 5.48 13.41 -0.15
CA ASP A 9 6.62 13.46 -1.07
C ASP A 9 7.78 12.57 -0.59
N ALA A 10 8.87 12.58 -1.37
CA ALA A 10 10.06 11.80 -1.07
C ALA A 10 10.83 12.31 0.17
N ALA A 11 10.74 13.60 0.51
CA ALA A 11 11.40 14.16 1.67
C ALA A 11 10.73 13.67 2.96
N TRP A 12 9.39 13.76 3.00
CA TRP A 12 8.58 13.23 4.10
C TRP A 12 8.86 11.75 4.34
N LEU A 13 8.92 10.95 3.27
CA LEU A 13 9.18 9.51 3.38
C LEU A 13 10.58 9.25 3.93
N ARG A 14 11.60 9.94 3.40
CA ARG A 14 12.99 9.79 3.84
C ARG A 14 13.18 10.04 5.33
N GLU A 15 12.49 11.02 5.89
CA GLU A 15 12.57 11.34 7.32
C GLU A 15 12.01 10.24 8.24
N ARG A 16 11.11 9.39 7.71
CA ARG A 16 10.35 8.40 8.46
C ARG A 16 10.72 6.95 8.11
N LEU A 17 11.62 6.75 7.16
CA LEU A 17 12.09 5.42 6.77
C LEU A 17 12.67 4.70 7.99
N GLY A 18 12.09 3.56 8.33
CA GLY A 18 12.51 2.71 9.44
C GLY A 18 11.72 2.92 10.73
N GLU A 19 10.79 3.87 10.79
CA GLU A 19 9.83 3.96 11.90
C GLU A 19 9.02 2.66 12.03
N ALA A 20 8.81 2.23 13.27
CA ALA A 20 8.21 0.92 13.57
C ALA A 20 6.74 0.81 13.15
N ASP A 21 6.05 1.94 13.05
CA ASP A 21 4.65 2.10 12.66
C ASP A 21 4.47 2.51 11.18
N LEU A 22 5.56 2.69 10.43
CA LEU A 22 5.50 2.98 9.01
C LEU A 22 5.46 1.68 8.18
N PHE A 23 4.31 1.43 7.54
CA PHE A 23 4.21 0.42 6.48
C PHE A 23 4.31 1.06 5.10
N LEU A 24 5.29 0.61 4.30
CA LEU A 24 5.48 1.04 2.92
C LEU A 24 5.14 -0.11 1.95
N GLY A 25 3.99 -0.04 1.30
CA GLY A 25 3.55 -1.04 0.31
C GLY A 25 3.92 -0.68 -1.12
N ASP A 26 4.61 -1.57 -1.84
CA ASP A 26 4.81 -1.44 -3.28
C ASP A 26 3.71 -2.18 -4.04
N VAL A 27 2.80 -1.42 -4.65
CA VAL A 27 1.63 -1.96 -5.36
C VAL A 27 1.90 -2.35 -6.81
N ARG A 28 3.13 -2.18 -7.28
CA ARG A 28 3.53 -2.61 -8.63
C ARG A 28 3.65 -4.14 -8.68
N GLY A 29 3.66 -4.68 -9.89
CA GLY A 29 3.89 -6.11 -10.09
C GLY A 29 5.25 -6.58 -9.55
N PRO A 30 5.40 -7.87 -9.21
CA PRO A 30 6.58 -8.41 -8.52
C PRO A 30 7.89 -8.19 -9.30
N ASN A 31 7.82 -8.24 -10.63
CA ASN A 31 8.99 -7.99 -11.48
C ASN A 31 9.51 -6.55 -11.37
N ALA A 32 8.64 -5.56 -11.11
CA ALA A 32 9.06 -4.17 -10.94
C ALA A 32 9.75 -3.96 -9.59
N HIS A 33 9.18 -4.54 -8.51
CA HIS A 33 9.78 -4.48 -7.17
C HIS A 33 11.18 -5.11 -7.14
N ALA A 34 11.33 -6.30 -7.75
CA ALA A 34 12.61 -7.01 -7.79
C ALA A 34 13.73 -6.26 -8.54
N ARG A 35 13.39 -5.39 -9.51
CA ARG A 35 14.37 -4.60 -10.27
C ARG A 35 14.82 -3.32 -9.56
N GLY A 36 14.17 -2.94 -8.47
CA GLY A 36 14.45 -1.72 -7.74
C GLY A 36 13.19 -1.18 -7.05
N HIS A 37 13.32 -0.95 -5.76
CA HIS A 37 12.25 -0.45 -4.91
C HIS A 37 12.84 0.42 -3.79
N ILE A 38 11.95 1.18 -3.14
CA ILE A 38 12.32 1.99 -2.00
C ILE A 38 12.73 1.04 -0.85
N PRO A 39 13.88 1.26 -0.18
CA PRO A 39 14.31 0.42 0.93
C PRO A 39 13.22 0.25 2.00
N GLY A 40 13.04 -0.99 2.47
CA GLY A 40 12.03 -1.32 3.47
C GLY A 40 10.61 -1.53 2.92
N SER A 41 10.35 -1.23 1.63
CA SER A 41 9.03 -1.48 1.05
C SER A 41 8.71 -2.98 0.95
N ARG A 42 7.46 -3.32 1.21
CA ARG A 42 6.92 -4.69 1.13
C ARG A 42 6.12 -4.84 -0.16
N PRO A 43 6.29 -5.95 -0.92
CA PRO A 43 5.43 -6.23 -2.06
C PRO A 43 3.97 -6.33 -1.60
N LEU A 44 3.11 -5.47 -2.15
CA LEU A 44 1.67 -5.45 -1.89
C LEU A 44 0.93 -5.45 -3.22
N VAL A 45 0.97 -6.58 -3.93
CA VAL A 45 0.31 -6.68 -5.23
C VAL A 45 -1.21 -6.60 -5.03
N LEU A 46 -1.77 -5.46 -5.43
CA LEU A 46 -3.21 -5.23 -5.42
C LEU A 46 -3.75 -5.46 -6.83
N GLY A 47 -4.92 -6.11 -6.91
CA GLY A 47 -5.70 -6.06 -8.15
C GLY A 47 -6.17 -4.62 -8.40
N SER A 48 -6.42 -4.29 -9.67
CA SER A 48 -7.10 -3.05 -10.03
C SER A 48 -8.55 -3.40 -10.37
N PRO A 49 -9.54 -2.69 -9.81
CA PRO A 49 -10.90 -2.85 -10.29
C PRO A 49 -10.98 -2.23 -11.70
N PRO A 50 -11.84 -2.75 -12.59
CA PRO A 50 -12.10 -2.09 -13.87
C PRO A 50 -12.49 -0.62 -13.69
N PRO A 51 -12.18 0.25 -14.67
CA PRO A 51 -12.73 1.59 -14.69
C PRO A 51 -14.26 1.54 -14.56
N MET A 52 -14.85 2.48 -13.82
CA MET A 52 -16.31 2.54 -13.59
C MET A 52 -16.90 1.29 -12.90
N SER A 53 -16.11 0.59 -12.08
CA SER A 53 -16.62 -0.49 -11.23
C SER A 53 -17.72 0.00 -10.30
N ASP A 54 -18.70 -0.85 -10.06
CA ASP A 54 -19.77 -0.58 -9.11
C ASP A 54 -19.25 -0.54 -7.65
N PRO A 55 -20.01 0.07 -6.72
CA PRO A 55 -19.61 0.14 -5.32
C PRO A 55 -19.34 -1.23 -4.70
N GLU A 56 -20.05 -2.28 -5.13
CA GLU A 56 -19.89 -3.64 -4.60
C GLU A 56 -18.51 -4.23 -4.94
N VAL A 57 -18.04 -4.06 -6.19
CA VAL A 57 -16.69 -4.47 -6.60
C VAL A 57 -15.62 -3.68 -5.84
N ILE A 58 -15.82 -2.37 -5.63
CA ILE A 58 -14.90 -1.54 -4.85
C ILE A 58 -14.83 -2.01 -3.39
N GLU A 59 -15.97 -2.33 -2.78
CA GLU A 59 -16.02 -2.84 -1.41
C GLU A 59 -15.38 -4.24 -1.29
N ALA A 60 -15.60 -5.12 -2.27
CA ALA A 60 -14.92 -6.41 -2.34
C ALA A 60 -13.40 -6.26 -2.42
N LEU A 61 -12.91 -5.34 -3.27
CA LEU A 61 -11.49 -5.03 -3.35
C LEU A 61 -10.95 -4.47 -2.03
N ALA A 62 -11.66 -3.54 -1.39
CA ALA A 62 -11.24 -2.97 -0.10
C ALA A 62 -11.07 -4.06 0.98
N ARG A 63 -11.99 -5.03 1.04
CA ARG A 63 -11.87 -6.19 1.94
C ARG A 63 -10.63 -7.04 1.63
N GLU A 64 -10.36 -7.26 0.34
CA GLU A 64 -9.16 -8.01 -0.10
C GLU A 64 -7.86 -7.27 0.24
N VAL A 65 -7.82 -5.95 0.05
CA VAL A 65 -6.70 -5.09 0.45
C VAL A 65 -6.44 -5.22 1.95
N GLY A 66 -7.49 -5.12 2.78
CA GLY A 66 -7.37 -5.29 4.23
C GLY A 66 -6.82 -6.67 4.64
N LEU A 67 -7.26 -7.75 3.96
CA LEU A 67 -6.71 -9.10 4.20
C LEU A 67 -5.22 -9.19 3.87
N ARG A 68 -4.76 -8.55 2.80
CA ARG A 68 -3.34 -8.52 2.42
C ARG A 68 -2.52 -7.70 3.41
N LEU A 69 -3.00 -6.54 3.81
CA LEU A 69 -2.36 -5.69 4.82
C LEU A 69 -2.17 -6.44 6.15
N ARG A 70 -3.17 -7.20 6.60
CA ARG A 70 -3.06 -8.05 7.79
C ARG A 70 -1.97 -9.12 7.70
N ARG A 71 -1.70 -9.68 6.53
CA ARG A 71 -0.56 -10.63 6.34
C ARG A 71 0.80 -9.98 6.57
N HIS A 72 0.86 -8.66 6.51
CA HIS A 72 2.05 -7.86 6.82
C HIS A 72 2.03 -7.26 8.23
N GLY A 73 1.08 -7.66 9.08
CA GLY A 73 0.95 -7.14 10.44
C GLY A 73 0.24 -5.79 10.55
N VAL A 74 -0.33 -5.27 9.45
CA VAL A 74 -1.11 -4.04 9.46
C VAL A 74 -2.56 -4.38 9.81
N THR A 75 -2.99 -4.01 11.01
CA THR A 75 -4.29 -4.41 11.59
C THR A 75 -5.27 -3.26 11.81
N GLY A 76 -4.93 -2.05 11.34
CA GLY A 76 -5.80 -0.86 11.41
C GLY A 76 -7.05 -0.93 10.55
#